data_AF-A0A368KTK4-F1
#
_entry.id   AF-A0A368KTK4-F1
#
_cell.length_a   1.000
_cell.length_b   1.000
_cell.length_c   1.000
_cell.angle_alpha   90.00
_cell.angle_beta   90.00
_cell.angle_gamma   90.00
#
_symmetry.space_group_name_H-M   'P 1'
#
loop_
_entity.id
_entity.type
_entity.pdbx_description
1 polymer ?
#
loop_
_entity_poly.entity_id
_entity_poly.type
_entity_poly.pdbx_seq_one_letter_code
_entity_poly.pdbx_strand_id
1 'polypeptide(L)'
;MRLTYYVDGNFFVEDTATSIIPPPDLDGVVAESEVVLADFFDDELADAGIQGGHSEYWINARKGGIKITFWIPNNFPSETLAILTNYVKGQMSDGLGEGGFYAQLGETKVWMQVIDAEKIRHELHDDGKVVPPPNGIAICARDGKIADLRQAIEMSPDRINEKLQGHTALQLAILMGQTEAVRILVRANADVNATGPAGISTMQSAVLSNNLTDQQSCELVRILVAAGANPHEVDTTNHCTLIDLATNRQKHELTALLNTY
;
A
#
# COMPACT_ATOMS: atom_id res chain seq x y z
N MET A 1 -2.57 13.56 13.27
CA MET A 1 -2.30 14.86 12.62
C MET A 1 -2.40 14.73 11.11
N ARG A 2 -2.70 15.82 10.40
CA ARG A 2 -2.69 15.91 8.94
C ARG A 2 -1.43 16.63 8.47
N LEU A 3 -0.72 16.02 7.52
CA LEU A 3 0.48 16.58 6.88
C LEU A 3 0.17 16.80 5.40
N THR A 4 0.23 18.06 4.97
CA THR A 4 -0.08 18.44 3.60
C THR A 4 1.15 18.99 2.91
N TYR A 5 1.56 18.35 1.83
CA TYR A 5 2.60 18.83 0.93
C TYR A 5 1.96 19.66 -0.18
N TYR A 6 2.65 20.73 -0.60
CA TYR A 6 2.25 21.54 -1.73
C TYR A 6 3.42 21.71 -2.69
N VAL A 7 3.11 21.52 -3.97
CA VAL A 7 4.04 21.58 -5.07
C VAL A 7 3.47 22.56 -6.09
N ASP A 8 4.15 23.67 -6.32
CA ASP A 8 3.70 24.65 -7.33
C ASP A 8 4.08 24.14 -8.74
N GLY A 9 3.17 24.35 -9.69
CA GLY A 9 3.30 24.00 -11.10
C GLY A 9 3.20 25.23 -12.01
N ASN A 10 3.91 25.19 -13.12
CA ASN A 10 3.81 26.17 -14.21
C ASN A 10 3.05 25.57 -15.39
N PHE A 11 2.39 26.42 -16.17
CA PHE A 11 1.61 26.01 -17.33
C PHE A 11 2.35 26.30 -18.62
N PHE A 12 2.23 25.37 -19.57
CA PHE A 12 2.84 25.47 -20.89
C PHE A 12 1.90 24.88 -21.95
N VAL A 13 1.94 25.42 -23.17
CA VAL A 13 1.23 24.84 -24.32
C VAL A 13 2.10 23.76 -24.96
N GLU A 14 1.56 22.56 -25.16
CA GLU A 14 2.31 21.36 -25.63
C GLU A 14 3.13 21.63 -26.89
N ASP A 15 2.50 22.22 -27.92
CA ASP A 15 3.11 22.38 -29.24
C ASP A 15 4.24 23.42 -29.28
N THR A 16 4.27 24.34 -28.31
CA THR A 16 5.18 25.50 -28.35
C THR A 16 6.12 25.56 -27.16
N ALA A 17 5.92 24.71 -26.14
CA ALA A 17 6.58 24.78 -24.83
C ALA A 17 6.58 26.19 -24.20
N THR A 18 5.66 27.05 -24.64
CA THR A 18 5.61 28.45 -24.21
C THR A 18 4.90 28.50 -22.87
N SER A 19 5.56 29.09 -21.87
CA SER A 19 4.95 29.29 -20.55
C SER A 19 3.77 30.26 -20.67
N ILE A 20 2.67 29.89 -20.04
CA ILE A 20 1.45 30.68 -19.99
C ILE A 20 0.99 30.85 -18.54
N ILE A 21 0.19 31.88 -18.29
CA ILE A 21 -0.66 31.88 -17.11
C ILE A 21 -1.75 30.81 -17.28
N PRO A 22 -2.29 30.27 -16.17
CA PRO A 22 -3.42 29.36 -16.24
C PRO A 22 -4.56 29.99 -17.05
N PRO A 23 -5.11 29.26 -18.04
CA PRO A 23 -6.28 29.71 -18.78
C PRO A 23 -7.43 30.06 -17.84
N PRO A 24 -8.18 31.17 -18.07
CA PRO A 24 -9.26 31.61 -17.17
C PRO A 24 -10.33 30.54 -16.93
N ASP A 25 -10.61 29.70 -17.92
CA ASP A 25 -11.60 28.61 -17.84
C ASP A 25 -11.18 27.50 -16.87
N LEU A 26 -9.91 27.47 -16.45
CA LEU A 26 -9.37 26.55 -15.45
C LEU A 26 -9.27 27.18 -14.05
N ASP A 27 -9.62 28.46 -13.87
CA ASP A 27 -9.58 29.11 -12.55
C ASP A 27 -10.55 28.45 -11.57
N GLY A 28 -10.04 27.99 -10.43
CA GLY A 28 -10.80 27.31 -9.39
C GLY A 28 -11.00 25.81 -9.63
N VAL A 29 -10.42 25.23 -10.69
CA VAL A 29 -10.45 23.78 -10.89
C VAL A 29 -9.71 23.08 -9.76
N VAL A 30 -10.38 22.10 -9.15
CA VAL A 30 -9.81 21.13 -8.22
C VAL A 30 -10.20 19.73 -8.70
N ALA A 31 -9.21 18.84 -8.81
CA ALA A 31 -9.42 17.46 -9.20
C ALA A 31 -8.60 16.54 -8.30
N GLU A 32 -9.20 15.43 -7.85
CA GLU A 32 -8.53 14.44 -7.02
C GLU A 32 -8.00 13.29 -7.89
N SER A 33 -6.82 12.79 -7.57
CA SER A 33 -6.30 11.54 -8.12
C SER A 33 -6.97 10.36 -7.43
N GLU A 34 -7.33 9.34 -8.22
CA GLU A 34 -7.79 8.04 -7.68
C GLU A 34 -6.63 7.25 -7.04
N VAL A 35 -5.38 7.64 -7.34
CA VAL A 35 -4.18 6.98 -6.80
C VAL A 35 -3.91 7.45 -5.37
N VAL A 36 -3.83 6.49 -4.44
CA VAL A 36 -3.48 6.72 -3.04
C VAL A 36 -2.02 6.34 -2.83
N LEU A 37 -1.16 7.33 -2.59
CA LEU A 37 0.29 7.09 -2.51
C LEU A 37 0.71 6.11 -1.40
N ALA A 38 -0.01 6.09 -0.27
CA ALA A 38 0.32 5.18 0.83
C ALA A 38 0.18 3.70 0.47
N ASP A 39 -0.59 3.36 -0.57
CA ASP A 39 -0.72 1.98 -1.06
C ASP A 39 0.58 1.47 -1.71
N PHE A 40 1.50 2.39 -2.05
CA PHE A 40 2.79 2.11 -2.69
C PHE A 40 3.99 2.39 -1.78
N PHE A 41 3.76 2.57 -0.48
CA PHE A 41 4.85 2.73 0.47
C PHE A 41 5.71 1.47 0.55
N ASP A 42 7.00 1.69 0.73
CA ASP A 42 7.91 0.65 1.22
C ASP A 42 7.62 0.32 2.69
N ASP A 43 8.31 -0.70 3.20
CA ASP A 43 8.16 -1.16 4.58
C ASP A 43 8.46 -0.04 5.60
N GLU A 44 9.44 0.84 5.35
CA GLU A 44 9.83 1.88 6.29
C GLU A 44 8.73 2.93 6.48
N LEU A 45 8.13 3.41 5.40
CA LEU A 45 7.02 4.36 5.46
C LEU A 45 5.71 3.71 5.93
N ALA A 46 5.46 2.46 5.56
CA ALA A 46 4.29 1.73 6.03
C ALA A 46 4.35 1.46 7.54
N ASP A 47 5.52 1.09 8.05
CA ASP A 47 5.76 0.84 9.46
C ASP A 47 5.68 2.12 10.30
N ALA A 48 5.75 3.30 9.69
CA ALA A 48 5.51 4.56 10.38
C ALA A 48 4.01 4.84 10.64
N GLY A 49 3.10 4.00 10.13
CA GLY A 49 1.66 4.15 10.32
C GLY A 49 1.06 5.34 9.55
N ILE A 50 1.74 5.81 8.51
CA ILE A 50 1.27 6.90 7.64
C ILE A 50 0.09 6.39 6.81
N GLN A 51 -0.96 7.19 6.68
CA GLN A 51 -2.17 6.86 5.91
C GLN A 51 -2.47 7.93 4.87
N GLY A 52 -3.16 7.55 3.79
CA GLY A 52 -3.63 8.47 2.75
C GLY A 52 -2.58 8.71 1.67
N GLY A 53 -2.22 9.96 1.42
CA GLY A 53 -1.46 10.33 0.22
C GLY A 53 -2.37 10.62 -0.96
N HIS A 54 -3.55 11.17 -0.69
CA HIS A 54 -4.45 11.67 -1.72
C HIS A 54 -3.83 12.90 -2.36
N SER A 55 -3.76 12.88 -3.69
CA SER A 55 -3.23 13.98 -4.48
C SER A 55 -4.37 14.78 -5.07
N GLU A 56 -4.36 16.08 -4.88
CA GLU A 56 -5.32 17.03 -5.45
C GLU A 56 -4.58 18.01 -6.34
N TYR A 57 -5.02 18.12 -7.58
CA TYR A 57 -4.60 19.15 -8.51
C TYR A 57 -5.45 20.39 -8.25
N TRP A 58 -4.80 21.54 -8.17
CA TRP A 58 -5.50 22.81 -8.03
C TRP A 58 -4.97 23.82 -9.03
N ILE A 59 -5.86 24.65 -9.55
CA ILE A 59 -5.55 25.71 -10.50
C ILE A 59 -6.25 26.98 -10.06
N ASN A 60 -5.54 28.11 -10.08
CA ASN A 60 -6.12 29.43 -9.92
C ASN A 60 -5.65 30.37 -11.03
N ALA A 61 -6.19 31.59 -11.07
CA ALA A 61 -5.87 32.60 -12.08
C ALA A 61 -4.37 32.96 -12.24
N ARG A 62 -3.49 32.55 -11.32
CA ARG A 62 -2.06 32.87 -11.35
C ARG A 62 -1.15 31.66 -11.50
N LYS A 63 -1.49 30.55 -10.84
CA LYS A 63 -0.68 29.33 -10.80
C LYS A 63 -1.55 28.11 -10.50
N GLY A 64 -0.94 26.96 -10.58
CA GLY A 64 -1.54 25.70 -10.15
C GLY A 64 -0.52 24.88 -9.40
N GLY A 65 -0.91 23.68 -9.04
CA GLY A 65 -0.01 22.78 -8.37
C GLY A 65 -0.70 21.50 -7.91
N ILE A 66 0.05 20.77 -7.11
CA ILE A 66 -0.37 19.51 -6.52
C ILE A 66 -0.34 19.70 -5.01
N LYS A 67 -1.38 19.22 -4.37
CA LYS A 67 -1.49 19.14 -2.92
C LYS A 67 -1.59 17.66 -2.55
N ILE A 68 -0.71 17.17 -1.70
CA ILE A 68 -0.70 15.76 -1.28
C ILE A 68 -0.94 15.70 0.22
N THR A 69 -1.97 14.97 0.64
CA THR A 69 -2.40 14.92 2.03
C THR A 69 -2.21 13.54 2.64
N PHE A 70 -1.40 13.48 3.70
CA PHE A 70 -1.21 12.31 4.55
C PHE A 70 -1.80 12.55 5.94
N TRP A 71 -2.20 11.46 6.60
CA TRP A 71 -2.44 11.45 8.03
C TRP A 71 -1.34 10.65 8.72
N ILE A 72 -0.77 11.24 9.77
CA ILE A 72 0.36 10.70 10.51
C ILE A 72 0.00 10.52 11.99
N PRO A 73 0.60 9.54 12.69
CA PRO A 73 0.48 9.41 14.14
C PRO A 73 0.95 10.67 14.88
N ASN A 74 0.44 10.90 16.09
CA ASN A 74 0.75 12.13 16.85
C ASN A 74 2.21 12.23 17.30
N ASN A 75 2.94 11.12 17.42
CA ASN A 75 4.36 11.08 17.76
C ASN A 75 5.23 10.79 16.53
N PHE A 76 4.97 11.49 15.42
CA PHE A 76 5.65 11.25 14.15
C PHE A 76 7.10 11.77 14.19
N PRO A 77 8.12 10.91 14.04
CA PRO A 77 9.52 11.32 14.13
C PRO A 77 9.95 12.25 12.99
N SER A 78 10.84 13.19 13.28
CA SER A 78 11.40 14.09 12.25
C SER A 78 12.21 13.36 11.17
N GLU A 79 12.84 12.24 11.52
CA GLU A 79 13.54 11.37 10.56
C GLU A 79 12.57 10.77 9.53
N THR A 80 11.45 10.24 10.00
CA THR A 80 10.38 9.73 9.14
C THR A 80 9.76 10.83 8.28
N LEU A 81 9.63 12.06 8.79
CA LEU A 81 9.20 13.21 8.00
C LEU A 81 10.19 13.51 6.85
N ALA A 82 11.48 13.39 7.09
CA ALA A 82 12.50 13.56 6.04
C ALA A 82 12.37 12.47 4.97
N ILE A 83 12.17 11.21 5.38
CA ILE A 83 11.97 10.08 4.45
C ILE A 83 10.71 10.29 3.61
N LEU A 84 9.57 10.62 4.23
CA LEU A 84 8.32 10.90 3.52
C LEU A 84 8.46 12.09 2.56
N THR A 85 9.18 13.14 2.98
CA THR A 85 9.44 14.30 2.12
C THR A 85 10.26 13.89 0.90
N ASN A 86 11.30 13.07 1.07
CA ASN A 86 12.10 12.57 -0.05
C ASN A 86 11.29 11.66 -0.97
N TYR A 87 10.42 10.82 -0.43
CA TYR A 87 9.48 10.02 -1.21
C TYR A 87 8.58 10.90 -2.07
N VAL A 88 7.96 11.94 -1.48
CA VAL A 88 7.12 12.89 -2.21
C VAL A 88 7.90 13.62 -3.30
N LYS A 89 9.15 14.02 -3.03
CA LYS A 89 10.04 14.62 -4.05
C LYS A 89 10.30 13.68 -5.21
N GLY A 90 10.60 12.41 -4.91
CA GLY A 90 10.77 11.35 -5.90
C GLY A 90 9.55 11.28 -6.81
N GLN A 91 8.35 11.16 -6.23
CA GLN A 91 7.10 11.11 -6.99
C GLN A 91 6.88 12.31 -7.94
N MET A 92 7.44 13.48 -7.64
CA MET A 92 7.37 14.64 -8.55
C MET A 92 8.39 14.59 -9.69
N SER A 93 9.47 13.83 -9.53
CA SER A 93 10.55 13.69 -10.51
C SER A 93 10.33 12.51 -11.47
N ASP A 94 9.88 11.37 -10.97
CA ASP A 94 9.81 10.09 -11.72
C ASP A 94 8.50 9.32 -11.53
N GLY A 95 7.50 9.95 -10.89
CA GLY A 95 6.21 9.33 -10.56
C GLY A 95 5.03 10.18 -11.01
N LEU A 96 4.06 10.38 -10.12
CA LEU A 96 2.82 11.13 -10.41
C LEU A 96 3.06 12.50 -11.07
N GLY A 97 4.19 13.18 -10.82
CA GLY A 97 4.52 14.48 -11.43
C GLY A 97 5.38 14.41 -12.71
N GLU A 98 5.82 13.22 -13.14
CA GLU A 98 6.66 13.05 -14.32
C GLU A 98 5.90 13.51 -15.58
N GLY A 99 6.50 14.44 -16.33
CA GLY A 99 5.88 15.02 -17.54
C GLY A 99 4.75 16.02 -17.27
N GLY A 100 4.30 16.16 -16.02
CA GLY A 100 3.22 17.05 -15.63
C GLY A 100 1.82 16.50 -15.94
N PHE A 101 0.81 17.30 -15.67
CA PHE A 101 -0.60 16.98 -15.88
C PHE A 101 -1.12 17.80 -17.04
N TYR A 102 -2.12 17.33 -17.78
CA TYR A 102 -2.70 18.13 -18.85
C TYR A 102 -4.20 18.36 -18.66
N ALA A 103 -4.67 19.49 -19.18
CA ALA A 103 -6.08 19.80 -19.38
C ALA A 103 -6.32 20.07 -20.87
N GLN A 104 -7.44 19.57 -21.38
CA GLN A 104 -7.87 19.82 -22.76
C GLN A 104 -8.76 21.06 -22.80
N LEU A 105 -8.40 22.06 -23.61
CA LEU A 105 -9.15 23.30 -23.82
C LEU A 105 -9.45 23.48 -25.31
N GLY A 106 -10.63 23.01 -25.74
CA GLY A 106 -10.95 22.95 -27.16
C GLY A 106 -9.95 22.06 -27.91
N GLU A 107 -9.27 22.61 -28.91
CA GLU A 107 -8.21 21.91 -29.67
C GLU A 107 -6.82 22.02 -29.02
N THR A 108 -6.65 22.84 -27.98
CA THR A 108 -5.35 23.08 -27.34
C THR A 108 -5.19 22.25 -26.08
N LYS A 109 -4.05 21.56 -25.96
CA LYS A 109 -3.64 20.86 -24.76
C LYS A 109 -2.67 21.72 -23.94
N VAL A 110 -3.02 21.92 -22.68
CA VAL A 110 -2.22 22.71 -21.73
C VAL A 110 -1.66 21.78 -20.68
N TRP A 111 -0.35 21.84 -20.47
CA TRP A 111 0.35 21.06 -19.46
C TRP A 111 0.67 21.92 -18.23
N MET A 112 0.47 21.35 -17.04
CA MET A 112 0.98 21.82 -15.77
C MET A 112 2.17 20.95 -15.38
N GLN A 113 3.38 21.51 -15.41
CA GLN A 113 4.58 20.82 -14.97
C GLN A 113 5.03 21.35 -13.61
N VAL A 114 5.45 20.44 -12.72
CA VAL A 114 6.07 20.79 -11.44
C VAL A 114 7.34 21.60 -11.69
N ILE A 115 7.47 22.73 -11.00
CA ILE A 115 8.54 23.72 -11.28
C ILE A 115 9.88 23.25 -10.69
N ASP A 116 9.85 22.83 -9.43
CA ASP A 116 11.04 22.54 -8.65
C ASP A 116 10.65 21.62 -7.49
N ALA A 117 10.90 20.32 -7.65
CA ALA A 117 10.65 19.32 -6.61
C ALA A 117 11.49 19.59 -5.34
N GLU A 118 12.57 20.38 -5.41
CA GLU A 118 13.32 20.76 -4.20
C GLU A 118 12.61 21.82 -3.36
N LYS A 119 11.66 22.58 -3.95
CA LYS A 119 10.90 23.64 -3.26
C LYS A 119 9.55 23.18 -2.70
N ILE A 120 9.35 21.88 -2.52
CA ILE A 120 8.12 21.37 -1.91
C ILE A 120 7.99 21.92 -0.48
N ARG A 121 6.87 22.58 -0.21
CA ARG A 121 6.50 23.06 1.12
C ARG A 121 5.54 22.08 1.78
N HIS A 122 5.59 21.97 3.10
CA HIS A 122 4.63 21.16 3.86
C HIS A 122 4.08 21.92 5.04
N GLU A 123 2.86 21.58 5.43
CA GLU A 123 2.14 22.14 6.57
C GLU A 123 1.58 21.01 7.42
N LEU A 124 1.71 21.15 8.74
CA LEU A 124 1.11 20.26 9.72
C LEU A 124 -0.14 20.92 10.29
N HIS A 125 -1.25 20.21 10.25
CA HIS A 125 -2.54 20.65 10.75
C HIS A 125 -3.14 19.58 11.66
N ASP A 126 -3.69 19.98 12.81
CA ASP A 126 -4.49 19.08 13.63
C ASP A 126 -5.95 19.17 13.20
N ASP A 127 -6.42 18.15 12.48
CA ASP A 127 -7.83 18.02 12.07
C ASP A 127 -8.64 17.09 13.00
N GLY A 128 -8.05 16.68 14.15
CA GLY A 128 -8.69 15.79 15.11
C GLY A 128 -8.77 14.32 14.68
N LYS A 129 -8.30 13.96 13.47
CA LYS A 129 -8.27 12.57 13.02
C LYS A 129 -7.20 11.80 13.79
N VAL A 130 -7.65 10.79 14.54
CA VAL A 130 -6.78 9.83 15.23
C VAL A 130 -6.27 8.81 14.21
N VAL A 131 -4.95 8.76 14.06
CA VAL A 131 -4.26 7.74 13.27
C VAL A 131 -3.77 6.67 14.25
N PRO A 132 -4.26 5.43 14.17
CA PRO A 132 -3.77 4.37 15.05
C PRO A 132 -2.28 4.12 14.75
N PRO A 133 -1.50 3.71 15.76
CA PRO A 133 -0.14 3.25 15.50
C PRO A 133 -0.16 2.07 14.51
N PRO A 134 0.94 1.84 13.79
CA PRO A 134 1.07 0.70 12.88
C PRO A 134 0.71 -0.62 13.58
N ASN A 135 0.25 -1.62 12.83
CA ASN A 135 -0.06 -2.92 13.39
C ASN A 135 1.23 -3.67 13.77
N GLY A 136 1.66 -3.53 15.03
CA GLY A 136 2.85 -4.18 15.54
C GLY A 136 2.81 -5.71 15.45
N ILE A 137 1.63 -6.33 15.49
CA ILE A 137 1.47 -7.78 15.28
C ILE A 137 1.88 -8.13 13.85
N ALA A 138 1.39 -7.35 12.87
CA ALA A 138 1.70 -7.56 11.46
C ALA A 138 3.19 -7.33 11.15
N ILE A 139 3.80 -6.28 11.70
CA ILE A 139 5.24 -6.00 11.55
C ILE A 139 6.09 -7.15 12.13
N CYS A 140 5.80 -7.57 13.37
CA CYS A 140 6.57 -8.66 13.99
C CYS A 140 6.39 -9.99 13.25
N ALA A 141 5.20 -10.23 12.70
CA ALA A 141 4.89 -11.41 11.90
C ALA A 141 5.63 -11.43 10.55
N ARG A 142 5.66 -10.30 9.84
CA ARG A 142 6.43 -10.10 8.60
C ARG A 142 7.91 -10.36 8.83
N ASP A 143 8.47 -9.74 9.89
CA ASP A 143 9.90 -9.77 10.18
C ASP A 143 10.36 -11.07 10.88
N GLY A 144 9.44 -11.95 11.30
CA GLY A 144 9.78 -13.17 12.03
C GLY A 144 10.28 -12.93 13.47
N LYS A 145 9.98 -11.78 14.07
CA LYS A 145 10.37 -11.41 15.44
C LYS A 145 9.48 -12.15 16.45
N ILE A 146 9.74 -13.44 16.66
CA ILE A 146 8.84 -14.34 17.41
C ILE A 146 8.57 -13.88 18.86
N ALA A 147 9.59 -13.37 19.57
CA ALA A 147 9.41 -12.88 20.93
C ALA A 147 8.47 -11.66 20.97
N ASP A 148 8.76 -10.68 20.10
CA ASP A 148 8.00 -9.44 19.99
C ASP A 148 6.57 -9.70 19.47
N LEU A 149 6.41 -10.66 18.55
CA LEU A 149 5.11 -11.09 18.03
C LEU A 149 4.21 -11.60 19.17
N ARG A 150 4.74 -12.45 20.05
CA ARG A 150 3.98 -12.97 21.20
C ARG A 150 3.57 -11.84 22.13
N GLN A 151 4.51 -10.93 22.42
CA GLN A 151 4.24 -9.77 23.27
C GLN A 151 3.19 -8.84 22.63
N ALA A 152 3.28 -8.57 21.32
CA ALA A 152 2.34 -7.73 20.60
C ALA A 152 0.92 -8.31 20.60
N ILE A 153 0.78 -9.62 20.39
CA ILE A 153 -0.52 -10.32 20.48
C ILE A 153 -1.09 -10.22 21.90
N GLU A 154 -0.27 -10.37 22.94
CA GLU A 154 -0.72 -10.25 24.33
C GLU A 154 -1.19 -8.84 24.67
N MET A 155 -0.49 -7.81 24.19
CA MET A 155 -0.83 -6.41 24.45
C MET A 155 -2.02 -5.89 23.66
N SER A 156 -2.30 -6.44 22.48
CA SER A 156 -3.34 -5.92 21.56
C SER A 156 -4.02 -7.02 20.74
N PRO A 157 -4.62 -8.04 21.37
CA PRO A 157 -5.18 -9.21 20.69
C PRO A 157 -6.32 -8.87 19.72
N ASP A 158 -7.05 -7.78 19.98
CA ASP A 158 -8.12 -7.24 19.14
C ASP A 158 -7.63 -6.79 17.76
N ARG A 159 -6.33 -6.46 17.64
CA ARG A 159 -5.71 -5.98 16.40
C ARG A 159 -5.17 -7.08 15.49
N ILE A 160 -5.33 -8.36 15.85
CA ILE A 160 -4.70 -9.49 15.15
C ILE A 160 -5.07 -9.58 13.66
N ASN A 161 -6.29 -9.13 13.30
CA ASN A 161 -6.80 -9.13 11.94
C ASN A 161 -6.75 -7.75 11.26
N GLU A 162 -6.24 -6.71 11.94
CA GLU A 162 -6.02 -5.42 11.30
C GLU A 162 -4.98 -5.54 10.20
N LYS A 163 -5.22 -4.84 9.09
CA LYS A 163 -4.37 -4.89 7.92
C LYS A 163 -3.22 -3.89 8.00
N LEU A 164 -2.05 -4.31 7.54
CA LEU A 164 -0.91 -3.46 7.21
C LEU A 164 -0.67 -3.59 5.71
N GLN A 165 -0.66 -2.47 4.97
CA GLN A 165 -0.60 -2.44 3.50
C GLN A 165 -1.61 -3.39 2.83
N GLY A 166 -2.83 -3.46 3.37
CA GLY A 166 -3.90 -4.31 2.86
C GLY A 166 -3.79 -5.80 3.22
N HIS A 167 -2.71 -6.25 3.87
CA HIS A 167 -2.50 -7.64 4.30
C HIS A 167 -2.71 -7.83 5.80
N THR A 168 -3.26 -8.98 6.21
CA THR A 168 -3.27 -9.36 7.64
C THR A 168 -1.89 -9.81 8.11
N ALA A 169 -1.68 -9.84 9.42
CA ALA A 169 -0.44 -10.39 10.01
C ALA A 169 -0.16 -11.83 9.55
N LEU A 170 -1.21 -12.64 9.41
CA LEU A 170 -1.11 -14.03 8.94
C LEU A 170 -0.64 -14.09 7.49
N GLN A 171 -1.18 -13.25 6.61
CA GLN A 171 -0.75 -13.18 5.21
C GLN A 171 0.71 -12.74 5.10
N LEU A 172 1.13 -11.70 5.83
CA LEU A 172 2.51 -11.24 5.81
C LEU A 172 3.50 -12.32 6.29
N ALA A 173 3.16 -13.04 7.37
CA ALA A 173 3.98 -14.17 7.83
C ALA A 173 4.14 -15.26 6.74
N ILE A 174 3.06 -15.59 6.02
CA ILE A 174 3.10 -16.56 4.92
C ILE A 174 3.95 -16.05 3.75
N LEU A 175 3.71 -14.80 3.33
CA LEU A 175 4.41 -14.17 2.22
C LEU A 175 5.91 -14.06 2.50
N MET A 176 6.31 -13.84 3.76
CA MET A 176 7.72 -13.77 4.18
C MET A 176 8.33 -15.11 4.60
N GLY A 177 7.60 -16.22 4.49
CA GLY A 177 8.12 -17.55 4.83
C GLY A 177 8.30 -17.82 6.34
N GLN A 178 7.65 -17.03 7.19
CA GLN A 178 7.76 -17.09 8.65
C GLN A 178 6.85 -18.17 9.24
N THR A 179 7.15 -19.44 8.98
CA THR A 179 6.31 -20.59 9.37
C THR A 179 5.98 -20.61 10.87
N GLU A 180 6.91 -20.24 11.75
CA GLU A 180 6.64 -20.21 13.19
C GLU A 180 5.69 -19.06 13.57
N ALA A 181 5.81 -17.90 12.94
CA ALA A 181 4.85 -16.80 13.12
C ALA A 181 3.44 -17.22 12.68
N VAL A 182 3.32 -17.97 11.56
CA VAL A 182 2.04 -18.52 11.11
C VAL A 182 1.41 -19.41 12.18
N ARG A 183 2.18 -20.34 12.77
CA ARG A 183 1.66 -21.21 13.84
C ARG A 183 1.18 -20.42 15.06
N ILE A 184 1.89 -19.35 15.42
CA ILE A 184 1.52 -18.50 16.56
C ILE A 184 0.21 -17.77 16.28
N LEU A 185 0.11 -17.14 15.10
CA LEU A 185 -1.08 -16.38 14.69
C LEU A 185 -2.32 -17.25 14.57
N VAL A 186 -2.20 -18.44 13.97
CA VAL A 186 -3.33 -19.40 13.88
C VAL A 186 -3.78 -19.85 15.27
N ARG A 187 -2.86 -20.14 16.20
CA ARG A 187 -3.19 -20.46 17.59
C ARG A 187 -3.83 -19.29 18.35
N ALA A 188 -3.54 -18.07 17.93
CA ALA A 188 -4.13 -16.85 18.46
C ALA A 188 -5.45 -16.47 17.75
N ASN A 189 -6.04 -17.37 16.95
CA ASN A 189 -7.29 -17.17 16.22
C ASN A 189 -7.24 -16.05 15.17
N ALA A 190 -6.09 -15.86 14.50
CA ALA A 190 -6.04 -15.05 13.30
C ALA A 190 -6.99 -15.62 12.22
N ASP A 191 -7.66 -14.75 11.48
CA ASP A 191 -8.60 -15.14 10.44
C ASP A 191 -7.88 -15.81 9.26
N VAL A 192 -8.07 -17.12 9.13
CA VAL A 192 -7.46 -17.94 8.07
C VAL A 192 -8.14 -17.79 6.71
N ASN A 193 -9.31 -17.13 6.65
CA ASN A 193 -10.08 -16.91 5.42
C ASN A 193 -10.04 -15.44 4.97
N ALA A 194 -9.25 -14.60 5.63
CA ALA A 194 -9.07 -13.21 5.25
C ALA A 194 -8.57 -13.06 3.81
N THR A 195 -8.99 -11.98 3.16
CA THR A 195 -8.53 -11.58 1.83
C THR A 195 -7.67 -10.33 1.91
N GLY A 196 -6.62 -10.27 1.10
CA GLY A 196 -5.66 -9.18 0.99
C GLY A 196 -5.94 -8.27 -0.21
N PRO A 197 -4.92 -7.55 -0.71
CA PRO A 197 -5.02 -6.79 -1.95
C PRO A 197 -5.43 -7.69 -3.13
N ALA A 198 -6.17 -7.11 -4.08
CA ALA A 198 -6.75 -7.82 -5.22
C ALA A 198 -7.65 -9.03 -4.87
N GLY A 199 -8.11 -9.13 -3.61
CA GLY A 199 -8.95 -10.24 -3.16
C GLY A 199 -8.18 -11.54 -2.89
N ILE A 200 -6.86 -11.51 -2.88
CA ILE A 200 -6.02 -12.71 -2.67
C ILE A 200 -6.27 -13.26 -1.26
N SER A 201 -6.70 -14.52 -1.14
CA SER A 201 -6.94 -15.15 0.15
C SER A 201 -5.64 -15.51 0.88
N THR A 202 -5.74 -15.78 2.19
CA THR A 202 -4.64 -16.33 2.99
C THR A 202 -4.11 -17.65 2.41
N MET A 203 -4.97 -18.53 1.91
CA MET A 203 -4.53 -19.83 1.38
C MET A 203 -3.88 -19.69 -0.01
N GLN A 204 -4.39 -18.83 -0.89
CA GLN A 204 -3.69 -18.43 -2.11
C GLN A 204 -2.31 -17.84 -1.83
N SER A 205 -2.14 -17.07 -0.75
CA SER A 205 -0.84 -16.50 -0.37
C SER A 205 0.21 -17.60 -0.11
N ALA A 206 -0.20 -18.74 0.47
CA ALA A 206 0.70 -19.88 0.69
C ALA A 206 1.10 -20.57 -0.62
N VAL A 207 0.22 -20.57 -1.63
CA VAL A 207 0.51 -21.11 -2.96
C VAL A 207 1.41 -20.16 -3.76
N LEU A 208 1.13 -18.86 -3.72
CA LEU A 208 1.76 -17.83 -4.56
C LEU A 208 3.09 -17.30 -4.01
N SER A 209 3.36 -17.46 -2.71
CA SER A 209 4.60 -16.96 -2.12
C SER A 209 5.84 -17.60 -2.73
N ASN A 210 6.79 -16.74 -3.11
CA ASN A 210 8.12 -17.10 -3.60
C ASN A 210 9.13 -17.38 -2.47
N ASN A 211 8.79 -17.03 -1.23
CA ASN A 211 9.65 -17.25 -0.05
C ASN A 211 9.41 -18.61 0.61
N LEU A 212 8.52 -19.44 0.04
CA LEU A 212 8.21 -20.77 0.52
C LEU A 212 8.73 -21.83 -0.43
N THR A 213 9.42 -22.83 0.13
CA THR A 213 9.62 -24.10 -0.57
C THR A 213 8.28 -24.81 -0.79
N ASP A 214 8.25 -25.78 -1.70
CA ASP A 214 7.07 -26.62 -1.95
C ASP A 214 6.61 -27.33 -0.66
N GLN A 215 7.57 -27.84 0.12
CA GLN A 215 7.32 -28.47 1.41
C GLN A 215 6.75 -27.51 2.47
N GLN A 216 7.31 -26.31 2.58
CA GLN A 216 6.74 -25.29 3.48
C GLN A 216 5.32 -24.90 3.04
N SER A 217 5.08 -24.81 1.72
CA SER A 217 3.74 -24.52 1.20
C SER A 217 2.74 -25.63 1.58
N CYS A 218 3.16 -26.89 1.45
CA CYS A 218 2.39 -28.05 1.91
C CYS A 218 2.07 -27.98 3.41
N GLU A 219 3.08 -27.67 4.22
CA GLU A 219 2.92 -27.55 5.66
C GLU A 219 1.93 -26.43 6.03
N LEU A 220 2.08 -25.24 5.44
CA LEU A 220 1.19 -24.11 5.69
C LEU A 220 -0.24 -24.40 5.25
N VAL A 221 -0.45 -25.04 4.09
CA VAL A 221 -1.80 -25.46 3.66
C VAL A 221 -2.42 -26.43 4.65
N ARG A 222 -1.67 -27.42 5.17
CA ARG A 222 -2.20 -28.32 6.21
C ARG A 222 -2.61 -27.58 7.47
N ILE A 223 -1.81 -26.60 7.91
CA ILE A 223 -2.13 -25.77 9.09
C ILE A 223 -3.41 -24.97 8.85
N LEU A 224 -3.53 -24.32 7.70
CA LEU A 224 -4.69 -23.49 7.36
C LEU A 224 -5.97 -24.35 7.22
N VAL A 225 -5.90 -25.50 6.55
CA VAL A 225 -7.04 -26.44 6.45
C VAL A 225 -7.45 -26.95 7.83
N ALA A 226 -6.50 -27.32 8.70
CA ALA A 226 -6.80 -27.73 10.06
C ALA A 226 -7.45 -26.62 10.90
N ALA A 227 -7.21 -25.36 10.54
CA ALA A 227 -7.83 -24.19 11.15
C ALA A 227 -9.14 -23.75 10.46
N GLY A 228 -9.63 -24.51 9.46
CA GLY A 228 -10.92 -24.30 8.81
C GLY A 228 -10.89 -23.50 7.50
N ALA A 229 -9.71 -23.31 6.89
CA ALA A 229 -9.63 -22.75 5.55
C ALA A 229 -10.05 -23.76 4.47
N ASN A 230 -10.66 -23.27 3.38
CA ASN A 230 -11.18 -24.11 2.29
C ASN A 230 -10.09 -24.45 1.24
N PRO A 231 -9.65 -25.72 1.12
CA PRO A 231 -8.64 -26.14 0.13
C PRO A 231 -9.14 -26.15 -1.33
N HIS A 232 -10.44 -25.89 -1.56
CA HIS A 232 -11.06 -25.86 -2.89
C HIS A 232 -11.49 -24.44 -3.29
N GLU A 233 -10.90 -23.42 -2.68
CA GLU A 233 -11.17 -22.05 -3.11
C GLU A 233 -10.71 -21.81 -4.55
N VAL A 234 -11.40 -20.89 -5.20
CA VAL A 234 -11.11 -20.44 -6.56
C VAL A 234 -10.81 -18.95 -6.52
N ASP A 235 -9.80 -18.55 -7.27
CA ASP A 235 -9.51 -17.14 -7.51
C ASP A 235 -10.72 -16.45 -8.13
N THR A 236 -11.18 -15.38 -7.50
CA THR A 236 -12.33 -14.60 -7.93
C THR A 236 -12.07 -13.84 -9.22
N THR A 237 -10.80 -13.60 -9.59
CA THR A 237 -10.44 -12.81 -10.77
C THR A 237 -10.30 -13.67 -12.03
N ASN A 238 -9.55 -14.77 -11.96
CA ASN A 238 -9.28 -15.64 -13.12
C ASN A 238 -10.00 -16.98 -13.09
N HIS A 239 -10.81 -17.25 -12.05
CA HIS A 239 -11.47 -18.54 -11.83
C HIS A 239 -10.50 -19.73 -11.77
N CYS A 240 -9.24 -19.50 -11.38
CA CYS A 240 -8.24 -20.55 -11.21
C CYS A 240 -8.40 -21.24 -9.85
N THR A 241 -8.28 -22.57 -9.81
CA THR A 241 -8.21 -23.32 -8.55
C THR A 241 -6.84 -23.20 -7.90
N LEU A 242 -6.73 -23.54 -6.61
CA LEU A 242 -5.43 -23.67 -5.95
C LEU A 242 -4.51 -24.69 -6.64
N ILE A 243 -5.07 -25.76 -7.22
CA ILE A 243 -4.32 -26.77 -7.98
C ILE A 243 -3.69 -26.16 -9.23
N ASP A 244 -4.45 -25.32 -9.96
CA ASP A 244 -3.95 -24.62 -11.13
C ASP A 244 -2.81 -23.65 -10.75
N LEU A 245 -3.01 -22.89 -9.67
CA LEU A 245 -1.99 -21.97 -9.16
C LEU A 245 -0.71 -22.71 -8.73
N ALA A 246 -0.83 -23.83 -7.99
CA ALA A 246 0.30 -24.65 -7.56
C ALA A 246 1.05 -25.24 -8.75
N THR A 247 0.32 -25.72 -9.76
CA THR A 247 0.89 -26.26 -11.00
C THR A 247 1.64 -25.19 -11.79
N ASN A 248 1.06 -24.00 -11.94
CA ASN A 248 1.70 -22.85 -12.60
C ASN A 248 2.96 -22.34 -11.87
N ARG A 249 3.02 -22.56 -10.55
CA ARG A 249 4.20 -22.27 -9.72
C ARG A 249 5.19 -23.44 -9.63
N GLN A 250 4.92 -24.56 -10.30
CA GLN A 250 5.74 -25.79 -10.27
C GLN A 250 5.90 -26.37 -8.85
N LYS A 251 4.89 -26.18 -7.98
CA LYS A 251 4.83 -26.75 -6.64
C LYS A 251 4.20 -28.14 -6.69
N HIS A 252 4.97 -29.12 -7.16
CA HIS A 252 4.50 -30.48 -7.44
C HIS A 252 3.99 -31.23 -6.21
N GLU A 253 4.67 -31.09 -5.06
CA GLU A 253 4.24 -31.71 -3.80
C GLU A 253 2.93 -31.07 -3.33
N LEU A 254 2.81 -29.75 -3.45
CA LEU A 254 1.58 -29.03 -3.11
C LEU A 254 0.41 -29.41 -4.02
N THR A 255 0.65 -29.52 -5.33
CA THR A 255 -0.36 -30.02 -6.27
C THR A 255 -0.81 -31.43 -5.87
N ALA A 256 0.12 -32.31 -5.51
CA ALA A 256 -0.22 -33.65 -5.05
C ALA A 256 -1.03 -33.62 -3.75
N LEU A 257 -0.66 -32.77 -2.79
CA LEU A 257 -1.38 -32.58 -1.53
C LEU A 257 -2.82 -32.09 -1.77
N LEU A 258 -2.99 -31.05 -2.60
CA LEU A 258 -4.31 -30.48 -2.86
C LEU A 258 -5.27 -31.48 -3.52
N ASN A 259 -4.76 -32.43 -4.32
CA ASN A 259 -5.56 -33.52 -4.88
C ASN A 259 -6.00 -34.58 -3.84
N THR A 260 -5.52 -34.50 -2.59
CA THR A 260 -5.93 -35.43 -1.51
C THR A 260 -7.07 -34.91 -0.65
N TYR A 261 -7.43 -33.63 -0.77
CA TYR A 261 -8.62 -33.05 -0.15
C TYR A 261 -9.84 -33.33 -1.05
#